data_AF-A0AAW0GA28-F1
#
_entry.id   AF-A0AAW0GA28-F1
#
_cell.length_a   1.000
_cell.length_b   1.000
_cell.length_c   1.000
_cell.angle_alpha   90.00
_cell.angle_beta   90.00
_cell.angle_gamma   90.00
#
_symmetry.space_group_name_H-M   'P 1'
#
loop_
_entity.id
_entity.type
_entity.pdbx_description
1 polymer ?
#
loop_
_entity_poly.entity_id
_entity_poly.type
_entity_poly.pdbx_seq_one_letter_code
_entity_poly.pdbx_strand_id
1 'polypeptide(L)'
;MGQSTSQVSASAPATCPIKHDSAINHQTAASTPAKCPIDHSGKSAPSPPPAQCPISHDNAELNPLNQMPTLSQAPAVNQSAELPTSRETSSIPRDASSRWEYPSPQQFYNALVRKAGRLRRNTSRRWCTS
;
A
#
# COMPACT_ATOMS: atom_id res chain seq x y z
N MET A 1 -44.01 30.55 -4.34
CA MET A 1 -44.48 29.16 -4.44
C MET A 1 -43.44 28.38 -5.22
N GLY A 2 -42.92 27.27 -4.70
CA GLY A 2 -41.96 26.42 -5.42
C GLY A 2 -41.16 25.52 -4.49
N GLN A 3 -41.72 24.37 -4.11
CA GLN A 3 -40.97 23.27 -3.49
C GLN A 3 -40.92 22.11 -4.49
N SER A 4 -39.73 21.70 -4.90
CA SER A 4 -39.52 20.44 -5.62
C SER A 4 -39.36 19.32 -4.60
N THR A 5 -40.33 18.42 -4.53
CA THR A 5 -40.24 17.16 -3.78
C THR A 5 -39.50 16.13 -4.62
N SER A 6 -38.27 15.78 -4.25
CA SER A 6 -37.56 14.63 -4.81
C SER A 6 -38.12 13.34 -4.20
N GLN A 7 -38.75 12.51 -5.03
CA GLN A 7 -39.25 11.20 -4.65
C GLN A 7 -38.09 10.26 -4.32
N VAL A 8 -38.18 9.57 -3.18
CA VAL A 8 -37.26 8.50 -2.78
C VAL A 8 -37.80 7.19 -3.38
N SER A 9 -37.29 6.78 -4.53
CA SER A 9 -37.54 5.43 -5.05
C SER A 9 -36.67 4.44 -4.27
N ALA A 10 -37.31 3.60 -3.47
CA ALA A 10 -36.65 2.50 -2.76
C ALA A 10 -36.02 1.53 -3.76
N SER A 11 -34.68 1.48 -3.78
CA SER A 11 -33.93 0.48 -4.53
C SER A 11 -33.94 -0.83 -3.75
N ALA A 12 -34.36 -1.93 -4.37
CA ALA A 12 -34.30 -3.26 -3.80
C ALA A 12 -32.84 -3.61 -3.41
N PRO A 13 -32.61 -4.44 -2.37
CA PRO A 13 -31.26 -4.84 -2.00
C PRO A 13 -30.62 -5.66 -3.13
N ALA A 14 -29.51 -5.17 -3.68
CA ALA A 14 -28.68 -5.93 -4.59
C ALA A 14 -28.19 -7.20 -3.87
N THR A 15 -28.65 -8.36 -4.33
CA THR A 15 -28.22 -9.65 -3.80
C THR A 15 -27.04 -10.13 -4.63
N CYS A 16 -25.88 -10.29 -4.00
CA CYS A 16 -24.68 -10.81 -4.65
C CYS A 16 -24.92 -12.28 -5.06
N PRO A 17 -24.54 -12.70 -6.28
CA PRO A 17 -24.77 -14.07 -6.77
C PRO A 17 -23.95 -15.15 -6.02
N ILE A 18 -23.06 -14.76 -5.11
CA ILE A 18 -22.29 -15.66 -4.27
C ILE A 18 -23.09 -15.94 -2.99
N LYS A 19 -23.57 -17.18 -2.84
CA LYS A 19 -24.21 -17.65 -1.61
C LYS A 19 -23.15 -17.89 -0.53
N HIS A 20 -23.28 -17.20 0.60
CA HIS A 20 -22.39 -17.34 1.77
C HIS A 20 -22.98 -18.22 2.88
N ASP A 21 -24.02 -19.00 2.60
CA ASP A 21 -24.74 -19.85 3.58
C ASP A 21 -24.11 -21.22 3.84
N SER A 22 -22.87 -21.46 3.38
CA SER A 22 -22.18 -22.73 3.66
C SER A 22 -21.07 -22.48 4.66
N ALA A 23 -21.37 -22.68 5.95
CA ALA A 23 -20.35 -22.97 6.95
C ALA A 23 -19.58 -24.21 6.49
N ILE A 24 -18.38 -24.00 5.95
CA ILE A 24 -17.49 -25.10 5.56
C ILE A 24 -17.02 -25.78 6.84
N ASN A 25 -17.63 -26.92 7.11
CA ASN A 25 -17.15 -27.91 8.07
C ASN A 25 -15.80 -28.44 7.54
N HIS A 26 -14.71 -27.84 8.01
CA HIS A 26 -13.39 -28.41 7.83
C HIS A 26 -13.32 -29.69 8.65
N GLN A 27 -13.56 -30.83 8.01
CA GLN A 27 -12.92 -32.08 8.40
C GLN A 27 -12.94 -33.13 7.28
N THR A 28 -11.71 -33.53 6.91
CA THR A 28 -11.29 -34.81 6.31
C THR A 28 -11.73 -35.17 4.89
N ALA A 29 -10.86 -34.84 3.92
CA ALA A 29 -10.62 -35.66 2.74
C ALA A 29 -9.11 -35.74 2.45
N ALA A 30 -8.60 -36.98 2.51
CA ALA A 30 -7.34 -37.53 2.02
C ALA A 30 -6.13 -36.60 1.77
N SER A 31 -5.07 -36.89 2.52
CA SER A 31 -3.70 -36.38 2.37
C SER A 31 -3.08 -36.72 1.01
N THR A 32 -3.07 -35.76 0.10
CA THR A 32 -1.96 -35.58 -0.84
C THR A 32 -1.44 -34.15 -0.70
N PRO A 33 -0.14 -33.94 -0.42
CA PRO A 33 0.40 -32.59 -0.37
C PRO A 33 0.31 -31.99 -1.76
N ALA A 34 -0.29 -30.79 -1.85
CA ALA A 34 -0.24 -29.98 -3.05
C ALA A 34 1.24 -29.77 -3.43
N LYS A 35 1.66 -30.36 -4.55
CA LYS A 35 3.02 -30.21 -5.06
C LYS A 35 3.11 -28.87 -5.78
N CYS A 36 3.94 -27.97 -5.25
CA CYS A 36 4.31 -26.74 -5.94
C CYS A 36 5.00 -27.08 -7.27
N PRO A 37 4.89 -26.23 -8.32
CA PRO A 37 5.56 -26.46 -9.61
C PRO A 37 7.09 -26.56 -9.53
N ILE A 38 7.66 -26.17 -8.39
CA ILE A 38 9.07 -26.28 -8.07
C ILE A 38 9.31 -27.66 -7.48
N ASP A 39 10.05 -28.49 -8.20
CA ASP A 39 10.51 -29.79 -7.71
C ASP A 39 11.64 -29.61 -6.70
N HIS A 40 11.33 -29.80 -5.42
CA HIS A 40 12.31 -29.77 -4.32
C HIS A 40 13.09 -31.10 -4.18
N SER A 41 12.87 -32.07 -5.09
CA SER A 41 13.45 -33.42 -5.00
C SER A 41 14.79 -33.58 -5.72
N GLY A 42 15.38 -32.49 -6.23
CA GLY A 42 16.53 -32.55 -7.12
C GLY A 42 17.76 -31.82 -6.59
N LYS A 43 18.70 -32.59 -6.02
CA LYS A 43 20.17 -32.46 -6.13
C LYS A 43 20.79 -31.09 -5.83
N SER A 44 21.63 -31.07 -4.79
CA SER A 44 22.57 -30.03 -4.39
C SER A 44 23.37 -29.45 -5.58
N ALA A 45 22.83 -28.41 -6.20
CA ALA A 45 23.62 -27.47 -6.99
C ALA A 45 24.51 -26.66 -6.02
N PRO A 46 25.70 -26.18 -6.43
CA PRO A 46 26.46 -25.24 -5.63
C PRO A 46 25.56 -24.08 -5.26
N SER A 47 25.41 -23.85 -3.96
CA SER A 47 24.49 -22.85 -3.41
C SER A 47 24.75 -21.52 -4.14
N PRO A 48 23.77 -20.95 -4.86
CA PRO A 48 23.88 -19.55 -5.24
C PRO A 48 24.15 -18.74 -3.96
N PRO A 49 24.84 -17.59 -4.05
CA PRO A 49 24.96 -16.69 -2.91
C PRO A 49 23.57 -16.52 -2.30
N PRO A 50 23.43 -16.48 -0.96
CA PRO A 50 22.13 -16.36 -0.33
C PRO A 50 21.38 -15.23 -1.03
N ALA A 51 20.18 -15.51 -1.54
CA ALA A 51 19.37 -14.50 -2.18
C ALA A 51 19.18 -13.38 -1.15
N GLN A 52 19.98 -12.32 -1.27
CA GLN A 52 19.93 -11.21 -0.35
C GLN A 52 18.65 -10.46 -0.67
N CYS A 53 17.68 -10.55 0.24
CA CYS A 53 16.55 -9.64 0.23
C CYS A 53 17.11 -8.21 0.16
N PRO A 54 16.59 -7.33 -0.71
CA PRO A 54 17.06 -5.94 -0.80
C PRO A 54 16.89 -5.14 0.51
N ILE A 55 16.23 -5.74 1.49
CA ILE A 55 15.94 -5.19 2.80
C ILE A 55 16.97 -5.77 3.77
N SER A 56 17.85 -4.90 4.29
CA SER A 56 18.77 -5.26 5.36
C SER A 56 17.97 -5.57 6.63
N HIS A 57 18.11 -6.80 7.15
CA HIS A 57 17.53 -7.22 8.43
C HIS A 57 18.41 -6.85 9.64
N ASP A 58 19.58 -6.24 9.37
CA ASP A 58 20.54 -5.80 10.37
C ASP A 58 20.12 -4.43 10.92
N ASN A 59 19.19 -4.48 11.90
CA ASN A 59 18.90 -3.46 12.91
C ASN A 59 18.85 -1.96 12.51
N ALA A 60 17.66 -1.41 12.76
CA ALA A 60 17.41 -0.06 13.28
C ALA A 60 17.31 1.12 12.29
N GLU A 61 16.22 1.18 11.52
CA GLU A 61 15.52 2.46 11.25
C GLU A 61 14.13 2.30 10.59
N LEU A 62 13.73 1.08 10.26
CA LEU A 62 12.43 0.80 9.64
C LEU A 62 11.41 0.37 10.70
N ASN A 63 10.26 1.02 10.73
CA ASN A 63 9.17 0.64 11.62
C ASN A 63 8.61 -0.75 11.19
N PRO A 64 8.53 -1.75 12.10
CA PRO A 64 8.11 -3.11 11.74
C PRO A 64 6.65 -3.21 11.30
N LEU A 65 5.79 -2.26 11.66
CA LEU A 65 4.36 -2.26 11.34
C LEU A 65 4.06 -1.82 9.91
N ASN A 66 4.92 -0.97 9.33
CA ASN A 66 4.70 -0.39 8.00
C ASN A 66 5.95 -0.38 7.10
N GLN A 67 7.05 -0.97 7.56
CA GLN A 67 8.35 -1.08 6.89
C GLN A 67 8.87 0.25 6.33
N MET A 68 8.53 1.35 7.01
CA MET A 68 8.82 2.70 6.54
C MET A 68 9.92 3.33 7.42
N PRO A 69 10.91 4.02 6.83
CA PRO A 69 11.92 4.74 7.58
C PRO A 69 11.31 5.96 8.27
N THR A 70 12.01 6.49 9.27
CA THR A 70 11.65 7.76 9.89
C THR A 70 11.90 8.90 8.90
N LEU A 71 10.83 9.59 8.48
CA LEU A 71 10.92 10.70 7.53
C LEU A 71 10.78 12.05 8.24
N SER A 72 11.71 12.97 7.96
CA SER A 72 11.65 14.35 8.44
C SER A 72 10.37 15.07 7.98
N GLN A 73 9.77 15.80 8.92
CA GLN A 73 8.62 16.68 8.74
C GLN A 73 9.00 18.15 8.57
N ALA A 74 10.30 18.45 8.44
CA ALA A 74 10.74 19.81 8.18
C ALA A 74 10.26 20.30 6.80
N PRO A 75 9.99 21.61 6.65
CA PRO A 75 9.75 22.22 5.36
C PRO A 75 10.91 21.96 4.38
N ALA A 76 10.60 21.86 3.09
CA ALA A 76 11.64 21.73 2.07
C ALA A 76 12.40 23.06 1.90
N VAL A 77 13.64 23.00 1.42
CA VAL A 77 14.55 24.17 1.28
C VAL A 77 13.92 25.36 0.54
N ASN A 78 13.05 25.10 -0.43
CA ASN A 78 12.41 26.11 -1.27
C ASN A 78 10.89 26.19 -1.06
N GLN A 79 10.39 25.78 0.10
CA GLN A 79 8.98 25.85 0.46
C GLN A 79 8.64 27.20 1.09
N SER A 80 7.82 28.00 0.41
CA SER A 80 7.41 29.32 0.89
C SER A 80 6.16 29.31 1.79
N ALA A 81 5.33 28.27 1.69
CA ALA A 81 4.08 28.15 2.44
C ALA A 81 4.23 27.19 3.63
N GLU A 82 3.79 27.60 4.80
CA GLU A 82 3.72 26.73 5.98
C GLU A 82 2.61 25.69 5.80
N LEU A 83 2.99 24.40 5.84
CA LEU A 83 2.03 23.31 5.71
C LEU A 83 1.83 22.62 7.07
N PRO A 84 0.59 22.20 7.39
CA PRO A 84 0.33 21.42 8.59
C PRO A 84 1.15 20.13 8.63
N THR A 85 1.64 19.79 9.82
CA THR A 85 2.39 18.55 10.09
C THR A 85 1.51 17.46 10.71
N SER A 86 0.30 17.80 11.17
CA SER A 86 -0.68 16.83 11.68
C SER A 86 -1.27 15.98 10.57
N ARG A 87 -1.53 14.72 10.88
CA ARG A 87 -2.23 13.79 9.99
C ARG A 87 -3.73 14.04 10.00
N GLU A 88 -4.41 13.60 8.94
CA GLU A 88 -5.83 13.81 8.74
C GLU A 88 -6.60 12.48 8.79
N THR A 89 -7.57 12.38 9.70
CA THR A 89 -8.42 11.19 9.82
C THR A 89 -9.51 11.21 8.75
N SER A 90 -9.59 10.14 7.96
CA SER A 90 -10.60 9.97 6.92
C SER A 90 -11.99 9.67 7.52
N SER A 91 -13.01 9.72 6.67
CA SER A 91 -14.34 9.17 6.95
C SER A 91 -14.45 7.66 6.65
N ILE A 92 -13.43 7.06 6.02
CA ILE A 92 -13.47 5.66 5.57
C ILE A 92 -13.11 4.74 6.75
N PRO A 93 -13.99 3.79 7.12
CA PRO A 93 -13.68 2.81 8.16
C PRO A 93 -12.49 1.93 7.76
N ARG A 94 -11.59 1.68 8.70
CA ARG A 94 -10.48 0.73 8.56
C ARG A 94 -10.79 -0.58 9.28
N ASP A 95 -11.32 -0.48 10.50
CA ASP A 95 -11.90 -1.58 11.26
C ASP A 95 -13.19 -1.10 11.96
N ALA A 96 -13.74 -1.88 12.88
CA ALA A 96 -14.96 -1.51 13.60
C ALA A 96 -14.83 -0.28 14.51
N SER A 97 -13.61 0.09 14.93
CA SER A 97 -13.32 1.19 15.86
C SER A 97 -12.38 2.26 15.30
N SER A 98 -11.75 2.05 14.14
CA SER A 98 -10.75 2.94 13.56
C SER A 98 -11.06 3.33 12.12
N ARG A 99 -10.55 4.49 11.71
CA ARG A 99 -10.66 5.02 10.34
C ARG A 99 -9.27 5.11 9.72
N TRP A 100 -9.22 5.15 8.39
CA TRP A 100 -7.95 5.42 7.71
C TRP A 100 -7.43 6.81 8.06
N GLU A 101 -6.11 6.94 8.11
CA GLU A 101 -5.42 8.18 8.37
C GLU A 101 -4.51 8.50 7.19
N TYR A 102 -4.62 9.72 6.68
CA TYR A 102 -3.79 10.19 5.60
C TYR A 102 -2.53 10.88 6.14
N PRO A 103 -1.41 10.83 5.38
CA PRO A 103 -0.22 11.62 5.68
C PRO A 103 -0.55 13.10 5.78
N SER A 104 0.22 13.84 6.58
CA SER A 104 0.03 15.29 6.68
C SER A 104 0.34 16.01 5.36
N PRO A 105 -0.21 17.21 5.14
CA PRO A 105 0.12 18.04 3.97
C PRO A 105 1.63 18.21 3.76
N GLN A 106 2.40 18.41 4.84
CA GLN A 106 3.87 18.50 4.76
C GLN A 106 4.52 17.18 4.32
N GLN A 107 4.03 16.03 4.81
CA GLN A 107 4.50 14.70 4.37
C GLN A 107 4.28 14.51 2.88
N PHE A 108 3.09 14.85 2.41
CA PHE A 108 2.71 14.72 1.01
C PHE A 108 3.58 15.61 0.11
N TYR A 109 3.78 16.87 0.48
CA TYR A 109 4.66 17.78 -0.25
C TYR A 109 6.11 17.27 -0.31
N ASN A 110 6.67 16.84 0.82
CA ASN A 110 8.02 16.28 0.87
C ASN A 110 8.17 15.02 -0.01
N ALA A 111 7.12 14.21 -0.15
CA ALA A 111 7.12 13.07 -1.07
C ALA A 111 7.17 13.51 -2.54
N LEU A 112 6.41 14.55 -2.91
CA LEU A 112 6.43 15.13 -4.25
C LEU A 112 7.81 15.69 -4.61
N VAL A 113 8.46 16.43 -3.70
CA VAL A 113 9.81 16.99 -3.92
C VAL A 113 10.84 15.89 -4.21
N ARG A 114 10.81 14.80 -3.43
CA ARG A 114 11.71 13.63 -3.65
C ARG A 114 11.46 12.97 -5.00
N LYS A 115 10.20 12.85 -5.43
CA LYS A 115 9.83 12.28 -6.74
C LYS A 115 10.22 13.21 -7.90
N ALA A 116 9.93 14.51 -7.79
CA ALA A 116 10.18 15.50 -8.84
C ALA A 116 11.68 15.69 -9.12
N GLY A 117 12.54 15.59 -8.10
CA GLY A 117 14.00 15.63 -8.28
C GLY A 117 14.58 14.47 -9.10
N ARG A 118 13.83 13.37 -9.28
CA ARG A 118 14.23 12.24 -10.14
C ARG A 118 13.86 12.47 -11.60
N LEU A 119 12.77 13.19 -11.89
CA LEU A 119 12.35 13.46 -13.27
C LEU A 119 13.34 14.40 -13.99
N ARG A 120 13.82 15.45 -13.31
CA ARG A 120 14.77 16.42 -13.89
C ARG A 120 16.16 15.84 -14.21
N ARG A 121 16.60 14.79 -13.51
CA ARG A 121 17.90 14.15 -13.77
C ARG A 121 17.87 13.12 -14.89
N ASN A 122 16.69 12.56 -15.20
CA ASN A 122 16.55 11.53 -16.24
C ASN A 122 16.25 12.12 -17.63
N THR A 123 15.71 13.34 -17.71
CA THR A 123 15.45 14.02 -18.99
C THR A 123 16.70 14.63 -19.64
N SER A 124 17.74 14.93 -18.86
CA SER A 124 18.98 15.54 -19.38
C SER A 124 19.99 14.54 -19.97
N ARG A 125 19.87 13.23 -19.71
CA ARG A 125 20.81 12.22 -20.23
C ARG A 125 20.33 11.48 -21.48
N ARG A 126 19.16 11.83 -22.00
CA ARG A 126 18.51 11.09 -23.10
C ARG A 126 18.53 11.82 -24.45
N TRP A 127 19.08 13.03 -24.50
CA TRP A 127 19.08 13.89 -25.70
C TRP A 127 20.47 14.42 -26.11
N CYS A 128 21.56 13.88 -25.55
CA CYS A 128 22.93 14.18 -25.99
C CYS A 128 23.69 12.88 -26.31
N THR A 129 23.17 12.11 -27.26
CA THR A 129 23.94 11.12 -28.02
C THR A 129 23.31 10.99 -29.40
N SER A 130 23.70 11.86 -30.33
CA SER A 130 24.06 11.55 -31.71
C SER A 130 24.43 12.82 -32.46
#